data_AF-A0A8E2EP18-F1
#
_entry.id   AF-A0A8E2EP18-F1
#
_cell.length_a   1.000
_cell.length_b   1.000
_cell.length_c   1.000
_cell.angle_alpha   90.00
_cell.angle_beta   90.00
_cell.angle_gamma   90.00
#
_symmetry.space_group_name_H-M   'P 1'
#
loop_
_entity.id
_entity.type
_entity.pdbx_description
1 polymer ?
#
loop_
_entity_poly.entity_id
_entity_poly.type
_entity_poly.pdbx_seq_one_letter_code
_entity_poly.pdbx_strand_id
1 'polypeptide(L)'
;WDSLGCYTDVVCSRTLNYEQYGLPSMTVEICLAACQSAGYILAGVEYNGECYCDNIFENGGGPAPDGDTGCNMACAGDSFEICGGPDRLNVY
;
A
#
# COMPACT_ATOMS: atom_id res chain seq x y z
N TRP A 1 9.64 7.76 5.56
CA TRP A 1 8.59 6.75 5.51
C TRP A 1 9.01 5.63 6.43
N ASP A 2 8.23 5.40 7.47
CA ASP A 2 8.44 4.30 8.41
C ASP A 2 7.33 3.29 8.15
N SER A 3 7.63 1.99 8.12
CA SER A 3 6.57 1.00 7.94
C SER A 3 5.60 1.05 9.12
N LEU A 4 4.32 1.23 8.82
CA LEU A 4 3.21 1.14 9.77
C LEU A 4 2.67 -0.30 9.89
N GLY A 5 3.09 -1.19 8.98
CA GLY A 5 2.72 -2.60 8.94
C GLY A 5 1.61 -2.92 7.93
N CYS A 6 1.03 -4.11 8.07
CA CYS A 6 -0.07 -4.57 7.22
C CYS A 6 -1.43 -4.01 7.68
N TYR A 7 -2.22 -3.48 6.75
CA TYR A 7 -3.55 -2.91 6.97
C TYR A 7 -4.58 -3.63 6.12
N THR A 8 -5.83 -3.71 6.61
CA THR A 8 -6.94 -4.20 5.80
C THR A 8 -7.31 -3.17 4.73
N ASP A 9 -7.65 -3.63 3.53
CA ASP A 9 -8.26 -2.82 2.49
C ASP A 9 -9.57 -3.48 2.00
N VAL A 10 -10.43 -2.72 1.36
CA VAL A 10 -11.65 -3.22 0.71
C VAL A 10 -11.81 -2.49 -0.61
N VAL A 11 -11.82 -3.21 -1.73
CA VAL A 11 -11.84 -2.61 -3.09
C VAL A 11 -12.92 -1.55 -3.30
N CYS A 12 -14.13 -1.79 -2.79
CA CYS A 12 -15.25 -0.85 -2.92
C CYS A 12 -15.26 0.28 -1.88
N SER A 13 -14.31 0.28 -0.95
CA SER A 13 -14.29 1.14 0.23
C SER A 13 -12.85 1.24 0.76
N ARG A 14 -11.95 1.73 -0.10
CA ARG A 14 -10.49 1.71 0.11
C ARG A 14 -10.07 2.40 1.41
N THR A 15 -9.01 1.88 2.02
CA THR A 15 -8.38 2.44 3.21
C THR A 15 -7.55 3.68 2.87
N LEU A 16 -6.96 3.72 1.67
CA LEU A 16 -6.30 4.89 1.08
C LEU A 16 -6.93 5.17 -0.29
N ASN A 17 -7.54 6.35 -0.48
CA ASN A 17 -8.44 6.56 -1.62
C ASN A 17 -7.75 7.02 -2.91
N TYR A 18 -6.49 7.50 -2.84
CA TYR A 18 -5.83 8.12 -4.00
C TYR A 18 -4.82 7.19 -4.63
N GLU A 19 -5.25 6.44 -5.65
CA GLU A 19 -4.38 5.57 -6.44
C GLU A 19 -3.30 6.37 -7.19
N GLN A 20 -2.05 5.91 -7.11
CA GLN A 20 -0.95 6.31 -7.98
C GLN A 20 -0.57 5.11 -8.83
N TYR A 21 -0.67 5.23 -10.15
CA TYR A 21 -0.29 4.17 -11.06
C TYR A 21 1.24 3.96 -11.08
N GLY A 22 1.73 2.76 -10.72
CA GLY A 22 3.15 2.39 -10.81
C GLY A 22 3.45 1.00 -11.39
N LEU A 23 2.47 0.34 -12.00
CA LEU A 23 2.72 -0.84 -12.85
C LEU A 23 3.43 -0.46 -14.17
N PRO A 24 4.18 -1.39 -14.81
CA PRO A 24 4.42 -2.78 -14.41
C PRO A 24 5.62 -2.98 -13.48
N SER A 25 6.28 -1.92 -13.03
CA SER A 25 7.57 -1.99 -12.34
C SER A 25 7.51 -1.49 -10.90
N MET A 26 6.39 -1.69 -10.22
CA MET A 26 6.16 -1.17 -8.87
C MET A 26 7.19 -1.71 -7.87
N THR A 27 7.76 -0.81 -7.06
CA THR A 27 8.51 -1.11 -5.84
C THR A 27 7.92 -0.29 -4.71
N VAL A 28 8.29 -0.57 -3.47
CA VAL A 28 7.88 0.25 -2.32
C VAL A 28 8.32 1.69 -2.54
N GLU A 29 9.58 1.92 -2.93
CA GLU A 29 10.16 3.27 -3.11
C GLU A 29 9.44 4.08 -4.19
N ILE A 30 8.99 3.43 -5.27
CA ILE A 30 8.22 4.09 -6.33
C ILE A 30 6.91 4.64 -5.77
N CYS A 31 6.19 3.83 -4.98
CA CYS A 31 4.95 4.27 -4.37
C CYS A 31 5.19 5.41 -3.36
N LEU A 32 6.17 5.25 -2.48
CA LEU A 32 6.54 6.27 -1.50
C LEU A 32 6.92 7.60 -2.15
N ALA A 33 7.71 7.56 -3.23
CA ALA A 33 8.11 8.75 -3.96
C ALA A 33 6.93 9.41 -4.68
N ALA A 34 6.01 8.63 -5.24
CA ALA A 34 4.79 9.13 -5.88
C ALA A 34 3.88 9.83 -4.86
N CYS A 35 3.60 9.18 -3.72
CA CYS A 35 2.79 9.76 -2.65
C CYS A 35 3.43 11.03 -2.08
N GLN A 36 4.75 11.02 -1.86
CA GLN A 36 5.49 12.20 -1.40
C GLN A 36 5.37 13.36 -2.40
N SER A 37 5.54 13.08 -3.70
CA SER A 37 5.47 14.09 -4.75
C SER A 37 4.06 14.68 -4.91
N ALA A 38 3.03 13.88 -4.61
CA ALA A 38 1.64 14.31 -4.59
C ALA A 38 1.23 15.02 -3.28
N GLY A 39 2.13 15.07 -2.28
CA GLY A 39 1.90 15.79 -1.01
C GLY A 39 1.12 15.00 0.04
N TYR A 40 1.07 13.67 -0.07
CA TYR A 40 0.42 12.79 0.89
C TYR A 40 1.37 12.36 2.00
N ILE A 41 0.82 12.07 3.18
CA ILE A 41 1.58 11.60 4.37
C ILE A 41 1.42 10.12 4.65
N LEU A 42 0.53 9.42 3.93
CA LEU A 42 0.40 7.98 3.95
C LEU A 42 0.61 7.43 2.54
N ALA A 43 1.28 6.30 2.47
CA ALA A 43 1.46 5.53 1.26
C ALA A 43 1.16 4.06 1.55
N GLY A 44 0.61 3.35 0.58
CA GLY A 44 0.32 1.93 0.72
C GLY A 44 0.46 1.21 -0.61
N VAL A 45 1.09 0.05 -0.57
CA VAL A 45 1.21 -0.84 -1.73
C VAL A 45 0.33 -2.07 -1.54
N GLU A 46 -0.39 -2.44 -2.58
CA GLU A 46 -1.32 -3.58 -2.59
C GLU A 46 -1.11 -4.44 -3.84
N TYR A 47 -1.46 -5.71 -3.73
CA TYR A 47 -1.63 -6.62 -4.85
C TYR A 47 -0.50 -6.58 -5.90
N ASN A 48 0.75 -6.67 -5.42
CA ASN A 48 1.99 -6.71 -6.21
C ASN A 48 2.36 -5.40 -6.93
N GLY A 49 1.39 -4.57 -7.33
CA GLY A 49 1.67 -3.42 -8.18
C GLY A 49 0.78 -2.21 -8.01
N GLU A 50 -0.18 -2.25 -7.11
CA GLU A 50 -1.04 -1.10 -6.81
C GLU A 50 -0.35 -0.21 -5.78
N CYS A 51 -0.52 1.10 -5.94
CA CYS A 51 -0.05 2.09 -4.98
C CYS A 51 -1.19 3.06 -4.69
N TYR A 52 -1.39 3.34 -3.42
CA TYR A 52 -2.42 4.23 -2.91
C TYR A 52 -1.80 5.21 -1.92
N CYS A 53 -2.32 6.42 -1.91
CA CYS A 53 -1.90 7.47 -1.00
C CYS A 53 -3.12 8.06 -0.30
N ASP A 54 -2.88 8.64 0.86
CA ASP A 54 -3.86 9.50 1.51
C ASP A 54 -3.19 10.36 2.60
N ASN A 55 -3.97 11.18 3.28
CA ASN A 55 -3.54 11.85 4.51
C ASN A 55 -4.18 11.27 5.77
N ILE A 56 -5.20 10.42 5.60
CA ILE A 56 -5.91 9.74 6.69
C ILE A 56 -6.26 8.31 6.27
N PHE A 57 -6.50 7.45 7.25
CA PHE A 57 -7.14 6.16 6.99
C PHE A 57 -8.64 6.36 6.81
N GLU A 58 -9.13 5.97 5.66
CA GLU A 58 -10.53 6.11 5.29
C GLU A 58 -11.32 4.83 5.61
N ASN A 59 -12.64 4.94 5.64
CA ASN A 59 -13.55 3.79 5.69
C ASN A 59 -13.35 2.80 6.86
N GLY A 60 -12.73 3.25 7.96
CA GLY A 60 -12.44 2.39 9.11
C GLY A 60 -11.27 1.43 8.88
N GLY A 61 -10.46 1.67 7.85
CA GLY A 61 -9.23 0.93 7.62
C GLY A 61 -8.26 1.03 8.80
N GLY A 62 -7.55 -0.06 9.06
CA GLY A 62 -6.66 -0.17 10.22
C GLY A 62 -5.75 -1.39 10.13
N PRO A 63 -4.90 -1.59 11.15
CA PRO A 63 -3.97 -2.70 11.19
C PRO A 63 -4.68 -4.03 11.01
N ALA A 64 -4.11 -4.89 10.19
CA ALA A 64 -4.65 -6.21 9.90
C ALA A 64 -4.66 -7.06 11.19
N PRO A 65 -5.80 -7.69 11.55
CA PRO A 65 -5.92 -8.46 12.80
C PRO A 65 -5.06 -9.73 12.81
N ASP A 66 -4.65 -10.19 11.64
CA ASP A 66 -3.76 -11.33 11.39
C ASP A 66 -2.28 -10.92 11.23
N GLY A 67 -1.95 -9.66 11.55
CA GLY A 67 -0.61 -9.09 11.39
C GLY A 67 -0.18 -9.10 9.92
N ASP A 68 1.09 -9.40 9.66
CA ASP A 68 1.66 -9.35 8.31
C ASP A 68 1.29 -10.57 7.43
N THR A 69 0.49 -11.52 7.94
CA THR A 69 0.17 -12.77 7.23
C THR A 69 -0.40 -12.54 5.84
N GLY A 70 -1.26 -11.52 5.68
CA GLY A 70 -1.90 -11.18 4.41
C GLY A 70 -1.07 -10.28 3.49
N CYS A 71 0.00 -9.69 4.00
CA CYS A 71 0.92 -8.81 3.28
C CYS A 71 2.15 -9.61 2.85
N ASN A 72 2.03 -10.39 1.79
CA ASN A 72 3.03 -11.40 1.40
C ASN A 72 3.28 -11.49 -0.11
N MET A 73 2.68 -10.60 -0.91
CA MET A 73 2.90 -10.56 -2.35
C MET A 73 4.16 -9.75 -2.64
N ALA A 74 5.07 -10.35 -3.40
CA ALA A 74 6.25 -9.64 -3.86
C ALA A 74 5.86 -8.48 -4.79
N CYS A 75 6.65 -7.42 -4.83
CA CYS A 75 6.43 -6.30 -5.74
C CYS A 75 6.68 -6.69 -7.21
N ALA A 76 6.00 -6.02 -8.15
CA ALA A 76 6.12 -6.27 -9.59
C ALA A 76 7.52 -5.95 -10.13
N GLY A 77 8.14 -4.89 -9.60
CA GLY A 77 9.44 -4.37 -10.00
C GLY A 77 10.61 -4.89 -9.19
N ASP A 78 10.37 -5.40 -7.98
CA ASP A 78 11.38 -6.04 -7.13
C ASP A 78 10.80 -7.21 -6.32
N SER A 79 11.26 -8.43 -6.60
CA SER A 79 10.79 -9.63 -5.90
C SER A 79 11.30 -9.78 -4.46
N PHE A 80 12.26 -8.94 -4.03
CA PHE A 80 12.78 -8.93 -2.67
C PHE A 80 11.97 -8.01 -1.74
N GLU A 81 11.06 -7.22 -2.29
CA GLU A 81 10.16 -6.35 -1.55
C GLU A 81 8.75 -6.92 -1.52
N ILE A 82 7.99 -6.53 -0.50
CA ILE A 82 6.60 -6.95 -0.30
C ILE A 82 5.66 -5.78 -0.57
N CYS A 83 4.77 -5.96 -1.54
CA CYS A 83 3.77 -5.00 -1.98
C CYS A 83 2.35 -5.47 -1.65
N GLY A 84 2.08 -5.64 -0.35
CA GLY A 84 0.76 -5.97 0.16
C GLY A 84 0.31 -7.39 -0.16
N GLY A 85 -0.99 -7.53 -0.36
CA GLY A 85 -1.66 -8.75 -0.77
C GLY A 85 -3.11 -8.44 -1.17
N PRO A 86 -3.94 -9.45 -1.45
CA PRO A 86 -5.36 -9.22 -1.75
C PRO A 86 -6.05 -8.61 -0.52
N ASP A 87 -6.70 -7.45 -0.68
CA ASP A 87 -7.39 -6.73 0.39
C ASP A 87 -6.44 -6.36 1.56
N ARG A 88 -5.14 -6.15 1.25
CA ARG A 88 -4.07 -5.98 2.24
C ARG A 88 -3.01 -4.99 1.77
N LEU A 89 -2.91 -3.85 2.45
CA LEU A 89 -1.92 -2.80 2.20
C LEU A 89 -0.71 -2.96 3.12
N ASN A 90 0.51 -2.94 2.58
CA ASN A 90 1.67 -2.53 3.39
C ASN A 90 1.68 -1.01 3.43
N VAL A 91 1.48 -0.43 4.61
CA VAL A 91 1.36 1.03 4.79
C VAL A 91 2.64 1.62 5.37
N TYR A 92 2.96 2.83 4.90
CA TYR A 92 4.11 3.63 5.28
C TYR A 92 3.74 5.11 5.54
#